data_AF-A0A3D4FTP9-F1
#
_entry.id   AF-A0A3D4FTP9-F1
#
_cell.length_a   1.000
_cell.length_b   1.000
_cell.length_c   1.000
_cell.angle_alpha   90.00
_cell.angle_beta   90.00
_cell.angle_gamma   90.00
#
_symmetry.space_group_name_H-M   'P 1'
#
loop_
_entity.id
_entity.type
_entity.pdbx_description
1 polymer ?
#
loop_
_entity_poly.entity_id
_entity_poly.type
_entity_poly.pdbx_seq_one_letter_code
_entity_poly.pdbx_strand_id
1 'polypeptide(L)'
;MMTYRNVLTTMIALLLVAVAAAAQTPGTVQPAHESLEPGTRTDDLGITIGIPVEHPGRRYPASREFPTGPEIGERLPEFSLANQEGRLIDYHEDRGDSKSIVVFYRSAVW
;
A
#
# COMPACT_ATOMS: atom_id res chain seq x y z
N MET A 1 -24.54 41.46 44.51
CA MET A 1 -23.32 42.16 44.95
C MET A 1 -22.21 41.12 45.02
N MET A 2 -21.42 40.99 43.94
CA MET A 2 -20.30 40.04 43.90
C MET A 2 -19.24 40.55 44.88
N THR A 3 -18.96 39.80 45.95
CA THR A 3 -17.92 40.18 46.90
C THR A 3 -16.55 40.18 46.22
N TYR A 4 -15.67 41.10 46.61
CA TYR A 4 -14.32 41.29 46.03
C TYR A 4 -13.52 39.97 45.96
N ARG A 5 -13.75 39.10 46.94
CA ARG A 5 -13.19 37.74 46.99
C ARG A 5 -13.60 36.87 45.80
N ASN A 6 -14.85 36.93 45.36
CA ASN A 6 -15.33 36.14 44.23
C ASN A 6 -14.76 36.64 42.90
N VAL A 7 -14.66 37.96 42.72
CA VAL A 7 -14.06 38.57 41.52
C VAL A 7 -12.57 38.22 41.40
N LEU A 8 -11.83 38.28 42.51
CA LEU A 8 -10.42 37.92 42.56
C LEU A 8 -10.21 36.43 42.23
N THR A 9 -11.02 35.53 42.79
CA THR A 9 -10.93 34.10 42.49
C THR A 9 -11.22 33.81 41.02
N THR A 10 -12.23 34.47 40.43
CA THR A 10 -12.55 34.30 39.01
C THR A 10 -11.44 34.84 38.10
N MET A 11 -10.84 35.99 38.43
CA MET A 11 -9.70 36.52 37.69
C MET A 11 -8.47 35.62 37.77
N ILE A 12 -8.17 35.06 38.94
CA ILE A 12 -7.06 34.11 39.11
C ILE A 12 -7.31 32.84 38.28
N ALA A 13 -8.54 32.32 38.29
CA ALA A 13 -8.89 31.15 37.48
C ALA A 13 -8.77 31.43 35.97
N LEU A 14 -9.22 32.59 35.49
CA LEU A 14 -9.08 33.00 34.10
C LEU A 14 -7.61 33.19 33.69
N LEU A 15 -6.79 33.76 34.58
CA LEU A 15 -5.36 33.93 34.35
C LEU A 15 -4.65 32.58 34.25
N LEU A 16 -4.98 31.63 35.13
CA LEU A 16 -4.42 30.28 35.11
C LEU A 16 -4.77 29.52 33.83
N VAL A 17 -6.01 29.64 33.33
CA VAL A 17 -6.44 29.01 32.07
C VAL A 17 -5.72 29.63 30.87
N ALA A 18 -5.56 30.95 30.84
CA ALA A 18 -4.85 31.64 29.75
C ALA A 18 -3.36 31.26 29.70
N VAL A 19 -2.70 31.14 30.86
CA VAL A 19 -1.30 30.71 30.95
C VAL A 19 -1.15 29.25 30.51
N ALA A 20 -2.09 28.37 30.89
CA ALA A 20 -2.08 26.97 30.46
C ALA A 20 -2.27 26.82 28.94
N ALA A 21 -3.14 27.61 28.32
CA ALA A 21 -3.37 27.58 26.88
C ALA A 21 -2.17 28.12 26.08
N ALA A 22 -1.53 29.21 26.54
CA ALA A 22 -0.35 29.77 25.89
C ALA A 22 0.91 28.88 26.02
N ALA A 23 0.92 27.97 26.99
CA ALA A 23 2.01 27.00 27.21
C ALA A 23 1.87 25.72 26.37
N GLN A 24 0.78 25.55 25.60
CA GLN A 24 0.63 24.42 24.69
C GLN A 24 1.38 24.69 23.39
N THR A 25 2.68 24.37 23.37
CA THR A 25 3.43 24.24 22.13
C THR A 25 2.84 23.06 21.36
N PRO A 26 2.43 23.21 20.08
CA PRO A 26 2.07 22.06 19.26
C PRO A 26 3.26 21.12 19.26
N GLY A 27 3.08 19.92 19.82
CA GLY A 27 4.13 18.91 19.80
C GLY A 27 4.55 18.63 18.36
N THR A 28 5.82 18.30 18.15
CA THR A 28 6.30 17.86 16.84
C THR A 28 5.42 16.71 16.37
N VAL A 29 4.61 16.95 15.32
CA VAL A 29 3.75 15.92 14.74
C VAL A 29 4.63 14.93 14.03
N GLN A 30 4.70 13.71 14.55
CA GLN A 30 5.41 12.63 13.89
C GLN A 30 4.66 12.27 12.60
N PRO A 31 5.35 12.15 11.46
CA PRO A 31 4.68 11.78 10.23
C PRO A 31 4.19 10.33 10.31
N ALA A 32 3.02 10.06 9.74
CA ALA A 32 2.36 8.76 9.87
C ALA A 32 3.21 7.57 9.39
N HIS A 33 4.14 7.79 8.45
CA HIS A 33 5.02 6.74 7.93
C HIS A 33 6.12 6.30 8.92
N GLU A 34 6.35 7.05 10.01
CA GLU A 34 7.23 6.64 11.11
C GLU A 34 6.49 5.86 12.20
N SER A 35 5.16 5.95 12.24
CA SER A 35 4.30 5.19 13.17
C SER A 35 3.95 3.83 12.56
N LEU A 36 4.90 2.90 12.59
CA LEU A 36 4.72 1.56 12.02
C LEU A 36 4.13 0.58 13.04
N GLU A 37 3.18 -0.24 12.61
CA GLU A 37 2.62 -1.31 13.43
C GLU A 37 3.71 -2.35 13.82
N PRO A 38 3.62 -2.97 15.01
CA PRO A 38 4.54 -4.02 15.41
C PRO A 38 4.64 -5.15 14.37
N GLY A 39 5.87 -5.59 14.07
CA GLY A 39 6.14 -6.62 13.06
C GLY A 39 6.32 -6.10 11.63
N THR A 40 6.14 -4.79 11.42
CA THR A 40 6.51 -4.12 10.18
C THR A 40 8.02 -4.24 9.93
N ARG A 41 8.38 -4.63 8.71
CA ARG A 41 9.76 -4.73 8.25
C ARG A 41 9.91 -4.13 6.86
N THR A 42 11.09 -3.61 6.57
CA THR A 42 11.50 -3.21 5.23
C THR A 42 12.12 -4.40 4.54
N ASP A 43 11.62 -4.77 3.36
CA ASP A 43 12.20 -5.84 2.56
C ASP A 43 13.34 -5.37 1.64
N ASP A 44 13.95 -6.30 0.91
CA ASP A 44 15.05 -6.02 -0.03
C ASP A 44 14.64 -5.12 -1.20
N LEU A 45 13.34 -4.89 -1.40
CA LEU A 45 12.79 -3.98 -2.39
C LEU A 45 12.51 -2.58 -1.80
N GLY A 46 12.80 -2.37 -0.51
CA GLY A 46 12.60 -1.10 0.19
C GLY A 46 11.15 -0.87 0.63
N ILE A 47 10.30 -1.89 0.61
CA ILE A 47 8.88 -1.76 0.93
C ILE A 47 8.66 -2.09 2.41
N THR A 48 8.09 -1.15 3.14
CA THR A 48 7.90 -1.23 4.60
C THR A 48 6.44 -1.50 4.96
N ILE A 49 6.16 -2.70 5.48
CA ILE A 49 4.78 -3.16 5.79
C ILE A 49 4.81 -4.44 6.64
N GLY A 50 3.76 -4.65 7.45
CA GLY A 50 3.63 -5.78 8.38
C GLY A 50 3.28 -7.15 7.76
N ILE A 51 3.24 -7.26 6.42
CA ILE A 51 2.99 -8.52 5.74
C ILE A 51 4.35 -9.16 5.39
N PRO A 52 4.62 -10.43 5.70
CA PRO A 52 5.87 -11.07 5.27
C PRO A 52 6.01 -11.16 3.74
N VAL A 53 7.22 -11.26 3.20
CA VAL A 53 7.47 -11.31 1.74
C VAL A 53 6.93 -12.61 1.12
N GLU A 54 7.00 -13.70 1.88
CA GLU A 54 6.49 -15.02 1.58
C GLU A 54 4.95 -15.12 1.59
N HIS A 55 4.25 -14.08 2.04
CA HIS A 55 2.80 -14.10 2.16
C HIS A 55 2.12 -13.91 0.79
N PRO A 56 1.15 -14.75 0.39
CA PRO A 56 0.52 -14.68 -0.94
C PRO A 56 -0.30 -13.40 -1.18
N GLY A 57 -0.65 -12.67 -0.11
CA GLY A 57 -1.27 -11.35 -0.18
C GLY A 57 -0.33 -10.22 -0.63
N ARG A 58 0.98 -10.47 -0.73
CA ARG A 58 1.93 -9.55 -1.36
C ARG A 58 1.60 -9.42 -2.84
N ARG A 59 1.30 -8.19 -3.29
CA ARG A 59 0.92 -7.90 -4.68
C ARG A 59 2.09 -7.45 -5.55
N TYR A 60 3.31 -7.55 -5.05
CA TYR A 60 4.53 -7.21 -5.75
C TYR A 60 5.51 -8.39 -5.70
N PRO A 61 6.47 -8.47 -6.63
CA PRO A 61 7.47 -9.54 -6.66
C PRO A 61 8.20 -9.71 -5.34
N ALA A 62 8.45 -10.94 -4.91
CA ALA A 62 9.20 -11.20 -3.68
C ALA A 62 10.72 -10.97 -3.81
N SER A 63 11.22 -10.85 -5.04
CA SER A 63 12.64 -10.74 -5.36
C SER A 63 12.87 -9.80 -6.55
N ARG A 64 14.13 -9.40 -6.77
CA ARG A 64 14.54 -8.65 -7.97
C ARG A 64 14.57 -9.53 -9.23
N GLU A 65 14.77 -10.83 -9.04
CA GLU A 65 14.73 -11.84 -10.11
C GLU A 65 13.27 -12.23 -10.37
N PHE A 66 12.56 -11.37 -11.10
CA PHE A 66 11.16 -11.58 -11.45
C PHE A 66 10.96 -11.41 -12.96
N PRO A 67 11.14 -12.48 -13.75
CA PRO A 67 10.99 -12.39 -15.20
C PRO A 67 9.54 -12.04 -15.56
N THR A 68 9.37 -10.95 -16.32
CA THR A 68 8.05 -10.44 -16.73
C THR A 68 7.59 -10.98 -18.09
N GLY A 69 8.35 -11.90 -18.67
CA GLY A 69 8.12 -12.48 -20.00
C GLY A 69 9.40 -12.50 -20.85
N PRO A 70 9.31 -13.00 -22.09
CA PRO A 70 10.42 -12.96 -23.05
C PRO A 70 10.85 -11.54 -23.39
N GLU A 71 12.11 -11.37 -23.81
CA GLU A 71 12.61 -10.11 -24.34
C GLU A 71 11.97 -9.77 -25.71
N ILE A 72 12.16 -8.53 -26.16
CA ILE A 72 11.68 -8.12 -27.48
C ILE A 72 12.43 -8.92 -28.56
N GLY A 73 11.66 -9.63 -29.39
CA GLY A 73 12.18 -10.50 -30.44
C GLY A 73 12.37 -11.95 -29.99
N GLU A 74 12.30 -12.23 -28.69
CA GLU A 74 12.27 -13.61 -28.20
C GLU A 74 10.89 -14.25 -28.41
N ARG A 75 10.91 -15.56 -28.55
CA ARG A 75 9.71 -16.35 -28.76
C ARG A 75 8.99 -16.56 -27.43
N LEU A 76 7.66 -16.39 -27.44
CA LEU A 76 6.81 -16.79 -26.32
C LEU A 76 6.94 -18.30 -26.04
N PRO A 77 6.83 -18.73 -24.77
CA PRO A 77 6.79 -20.15 -24.43
C PRO A 77 5.72 -20.91 -25.22
N GLU A 78 5.90 -22.22 -25.36
CA GLU A 78 4.85 -23.10 -25.86
C GLU A 78 3.74 -23.20 -24.83
N PHE A 79 2.49 -22.99 -25.24
CA PHE A 79 1.34 -23.23 -24.40
C PHE A 79 0.10 -23.55 -25.23
N SER A 80 -0.74 -24.41 -24.64
CA SER A 80 -2.05 -24.72 -25.18
C SER A 80 -3.09 -24.62 -24.06
N LEU A 81 -4.17 -23.88 -24.29
CA LEU A 81 -5.22 -23.61 -23.30
C LEU A 81 -6.60 -23.74 -23.93
N ALA A 82 -7.59 -24.16 -23.14
CA ALA A 82 -8.97 -24.17 -23.58
C ALA A 82 -9.50 -22.74 -23.72
N ASN A 83 -10.19 -22.45 -24.82
CA ASN A 83 -10.94 -21.21 -25.00
C ASN A 83 -12.28 -21.25 -24.21
N GLN A 84 -13.09 -20.19 -24.34
CA GLN A 84 -14.40 -20.08 -23.68
C GLN A 84 -15.42 -21.15 -24.08
N GLU A 85 -15.21 -21.84 -25.21
CA GLU A 85 -16.05 -22.93 -25.71
C GLU A 85 -15.49 -24.31 -25.33
N GLY A 86 -14.36 -24.36 -24.61
CA GLY A 86 -13.67 -25.60 -24.27
C GLY A 86 -12.79 -26.17 -25.39
N ARG A 87 -12.67 -25.47 -26.55
CA ARG A 87 -11.75 -25.87 -27.62
C ARG A 87 -10.32 -25.63 -27.17
N LEU A 88 -9.47 -26.66 -27.26
CA LEU A 88 -8.04 -26.52 -27.04
C LEU A 88 -7.42 -25.66 -28.15
N ILE A 89 -6.71 -24.61 -27.76
CA ILE A 89 -5.97 -23.71 -28.65
C ILE A 89 -4.49 -23.98 -28.43
N ASP A 90 -3.75 -24.29 -29.47
CA ASP A 90 -2.29 -24.19 -29.45
C ASP A 90 -1.90 -22.79 -29.91
N TYR A 91 -1.21 -22.04 -29.05
CA TYR A 91 -0.97 -20.63 -29.34
C TYR A 91 -0.16 -20.42 -30.63
N HIS A 92 0.84 -21.25 -30.91
CA HIS A 92 1.72 -21.03 -32.06
C HIS A 92 1.11 -21.57 -33.35
N GLU A 93 0.40 -22.71 -33.28
CA GLU A 93 -0.30 -23.24 -34.46
C GLU A 93 -1.52 -22.38 -34.83
N ASP A 94 -2.41 -22.06 -33.88
CA ASP A 94 -3.64 -21.32 -34.17
C ASP A 94 -3.37 -19.86 -34.57
N ARG A 95 -2.32 -19.20 -34.04
CA ARG A 95 -1.97 -17.83 -34.48
C ARG A 95 -1.38 -17.82 -35.90
N GLY A 96 -0.72 -18.90 -36.32
CA GLY A 96 0.05 -18.99 -37.54
C GLY A 96 0.99 -17.79 -37.73
N ASP A 97 0.87 -17.11 -38.87
CA ASP A 97 1.67 -15.93 -39.21
C ASP A 97 1.04 -14.59 -38.78
N SER A 98 -0.11 -14.64 -38.10
CA SER A 98 -0.83 -13.43 -37.67
C SER A 98 -0.14 -12.74 -36.49
N LYS A 99 -0.33 -11.42 -36.39
CA LYS A 99 0.00 -10.68 -35.18
C LYS A 99 -1.00 -11.01 -34.08
N SER A 100 -0.53 -11.12 -32.85
CA SER A 100 -1.30 -11.52 -31.69
C SER A 100 -0.95 -10.67 -30.47
N ILE A 101 -1.86 -10.64 -29.50
CA ILE A 101 -1.67 -10.03 -28.19
C ILE A 101 -1.98 -11.09 -27.15
N VAL A 102 -1.11 -11.24 -26.16
CA VAL A 102 -1.34 -12.11 -24.99
C VAL A 102 -1.62 -11.23 -23.77
N VAL A 103 -2.74 -11.46 -23.10
CA VAL A 103 -3.16 -10.71 -21.93
C VAL A 103 -3.30 -11.66 -20.75
N PHE A 104 -2.47 -11.46 -19.72
CA PHE A 104 -2.65 -12.11 -18.43
C PHE A 104 -3.61 -11.28 -17.59
N TYR A 105 -4.77 -11.84 -17.29
CA TYR A 105 -5.75 -11.20 -16.41
C TYR A 105 -6.19 -12.16 -15.32
N ARG A 106 -6.66 -11.61 -14.21
CA ARG A 106 -7.35 -12.35 -13.16
C ARG A 106 -8.62 -11.60 -12.81
N SER A 107 -9.68 -12.34 -12.51
CA SER A 107 -10.87 -11.74 -11.90
C SER A 107 -10.53 -11.30 -10.46
N ALA A 108 -11.15 -10.22 -10.00
CA ALA A 108 -11.16 -9.83 -8.61
C ALA A 108 -12.61 -9.56 -8.20
N VAL A 109 -13.05 -10.20 -7.11
CA VAL A 109 -14.27 -9.80 -6.42
C VAL A 109 -13.88 -8.67 -5.47
N TRP A 110 -14.56 -7.53 -5.59
CA TRP A 110 -14.38 -6.36 -4.73
C TRP A 110 -15.35 -6.41 -3.56
#